data_AF-A0A5B8A2C1-F1
#
_entry.id   AF-A0A5B8A2C1-F1
#
_cell.length_a   1.000
_cell.length_b   1.000
_cell.length_c   1.000
_cell.angle_alpha   90.00
_cell.angle_beta   90.00
_cell.angle_gamma   90.00
#
_symmetry.space_group_name_H-M   'P 1'
#
loop_
_entity.id
_entity.type
_entity.pdbx_description
1 polymer ?
#
loop_
_entity_poly.entity_id
_entity_poly.type
_entity_poly.pdbx_seq_one_letter_code
_entity_poly.pdbx_strand_id
1 'polypeptide(L)'
;MEVPGYYQQFERNVEIILDALRAGLDVRTTPLEVSLPLEVYVLCEVLNAGGAQYRLTTDGLARLAEFEQQYMQHESETEAIMRRILEDKKSFMRTPEGRVLTKEMLIRRLEYFNETARLVNVMRTQQALGSPVQYKHPHLQGLAVKK
;
A
#
# COMPACT_ATOMS: atom_id res chain seq x y z
N MET A 1 12.63 -10.30 -16.31
CA MET A 1 11.72 -9.66 -15.34
C MET A 1 10.79 -8.77 -16.15
N GLU A 2 9.53 -9.17 -16.32
CA GLU A 2 8.58 -8.46 -17.18
C GLU A 2 8.02 -7.24 -16.43
N VAL A 3 8.77 -6.14 -16.53
CA VAL A 3 8.40 -4.78 -16.09
C VAL A 3 6.97 -4.38 -16.48
N PRO A 4 6.36 -4.87 -17.59
CA PRO A 4 5.03 -4.45 -17.99
C PRO A 4 3.86 -4.83 -17.07
N GLY A 5 3.93 -5.98 -16.40
CA GLY A 5 2.79 -6.50 -15.64
C GLY A 5 2.49 -5.72 -14.36
N TYR A 6 3.49 -5.04 -13.79
CA TYR A 6 3.36 -4.44 -12.46
C TYR A 6 2.48 -3.20 -12.42
N TYR A 7 2.51 -2.35 -13.46
CA TYR A 7 1.69 -1.13 -13.48
C TYR A 7 0.22 -1.43 -13.77
N GLN A 8 -0.08 -2.34 -14.69
CA GLN A 8 -1.48 -2.73 -14.98
C GLN A 8 -2.18 -3.36 -13.77
N GLN A 9 -1.42 -4.05 -12.91
CA GLN A 9 -1.97 -4.64 -11.70
C GLN A 9 -2.05 -3.64 -10.54
N PHE A 10 -1.28 -2.55 -10.58
CA PHE A 10 -1.16 -1.63 -9.46
C PHE A 10 -2.49 -0.96 -9.10
N GLU A 11 -3.17 -0.37 -10.08
CA GLU A 11 -4.48 0.26 -9.90
C GLU A 11 -5.47 -0.74 -9.27
N ARG A 12 -5.62 -1.91 -9.89
CA ARG A 12 -6.47 -2.99 -9.40
C ARG A 12 -6.10 -3.42 -7.97
N ASN A 13 -4.82 -3.47 -7.63
CA ASN A 13 -4.37 -3.82 -6.28
C ASN A 13 -4.79 -2.76 -5.27
N VAL A 14 -4.69 -1.47 -5.61
CA VAL A 14 -5.17 -0.36 -4.77
C VAL A 14 -6.68 -0.45 -4.54
N GLU A 15 -7.46 -0.70 -5.61
CA GLU A 15 -8.91 -0.91 -5.52
C GLU A 15 -9.28 -2.07 -4.58
N ILE A 16 -8.63 -3.23 -4.74
CA ILE A 16 -8.87 -4.42 -3.89
C ILE A 16 -8.67 -4.07 -2.41
N ILE A 17 -7.59 -3.34 -2.09
CA ILE A 17 -7.27 -2.94 -0.72
C ILE A 17 -8.34 -1.97 -0.20
N LEU A 18 -8.68 -0.94 -0.95
CA LEU A 18 -9.70 0.04 -0.57
C LEU A 18 -11.07 -0.61 -0.36
N ASP A 19 -11.49 -1.49 -1.26
CA ASP A 19 -12.76 -2.19 -1.16
C ASP A 19 -12.84 -3.09 0.07
N ALA A 20 -11.74 -3.71 0.46
CA ALA A 20 -11.70 -4.50 1.67
C ALA A 20 -11.84 -3.62 2.92
N LEU A 21 -11.13 -2.49 2.97
CA LEU A 21 -11.23 -1.54 4.08
C LEU A 21 -12.65 -0.95 4.17
N ARG A 22 -13.25 -0.58 3.04
CA ARG A 22 -14.64 -0.10 2.95
C ARG A 22 -15.66 -1.17 3.37
N ALA A 23 -15.37 -2.44 3.09
CA ALA A 23 -16.20 -3.57 3.53
C ALA A 23 -16.03 -3.91 5.04
N GLY A 24 -15.25 -3.12 5.78
CA GLY A 24 -15.08 -3.27 7.22
C GLY A 24 -14.01 -4.30 7.62
N LEU A 25 -13.07 -4.63 6.73
CA LEU A 25 -11.91 -5.42 7.11
C LEU A 25 -11.08 -4.65 8.13
N ASP A 26 -10.95 -5.19 9.35
CA ASP A 26 -10.17 -4.56 10.40
C ASP A 26 -8.69 -4.89 10.25
N VAL A 27 -7.91 -3.92 9.78
CA VAL A 27 -6.45 -4.03 9.65
C VAL A 27 -5.68 -3.39 10.81
N ARG A 28 -6.37 -2.81 11.80
CA ARG A 28 -5.74 -2.08 12.92
C ARG A 28 -4.89 -2.97 13.81
N THR A 29 -5.23 -4.25 13.89
CA THR A 29 -4.43 -5.22 14.66
C THR A 29 -3.33 -5.87 13.84
N THR A 30 -3.03 -5.34 12.66
CA THR A 30 -2.02 -5.89 11.74
C THR A 30 -0.94 -4.84 11.44
N PRO A 31 0.24 -5.26 10.96
CA PRO A 31 1.26 -4.31 10.50
C PRO A 31 0.80 -3.37 9.39
N LEU A 32 -0.32 -3.67 8.71
CA LEU A 32 -0.84 -2.82 7.63
C LEU A 32 -1.35 -1.47 8.13
N GLU A 33 -1.81 -1.35 9.39
CA GLU A 33 -2.23 -0.05 9.95
C GLU A 33 -1.12 1.01 9.84
N VAL A 34 0.12 0.58 10.08
CA VAL A 34 1.30 1.46 10.09
C VAL A 34 2.00 1.45 8.73
N SER A 35 2.21 0.26 8.14
CA SER A 35 3.02 0.14 6.92
C SER A 35 2.32 0.68 5.68
N LEU A 36 1.01 0.46 5.51
CA LEU A 36 0.31 0.86 4.28
C LEU A 36 0.32 2.38 4.07
N PRO A 37 0.02 3.24 5.07
CA PRO A 37 0.12 4.69 4.90
C PRO A 37 1.55 5.19 4.64
N LEU A 38 2.57 4.50 5.16
CA LEU A 38 3.97 4.83 4.93
C LEU A 38 4.38 4.48 3.49
N GLU A 39 3.99 3.31 2.99
CA GLU A 39 4.29 2.90 1.62
C GLU A 39 3.57 3.77 0.59
N VAL A 40 2.34 4.22 0.87
CA VAL A 40 1.64 5.24 0.04
C VAL A 40 2.43 6.56 0.01
N TYR A 41 2.90 7.03 1.16
CA TYR A 41 3.71 8.24 1.24
C TYR A 41 5.00 8.11 0.42
N VAL A 42 5.74 7.02 0.61
CA VAL A 42 6.99 6.76 -0.11
C VAL A 42 6.73 6.63 -1.61
N LEU A 43 5.64 6.00 -2.03
CA LEU A 43 5.26 5.93 -3.44
C LEU A 43 5.03 7.33 -4.02
N CYS A 44 4.35 8.22 -3.31
CA CYS A 44 4.17 9.60 -3.75
C CYS A 44 5.52 10.32 -3.91
N GLU A 45 6.45 10.14 -2.97
CA GLU A 45 7.81 10.71 -3.09
C GLU A 45 8.55 10.18 -4.32
N VAL A 46 8.44 8.87 -4.61
CA VAL A 46 9.00 8.25 -5.83
C VAL A 46 8.41 8.87 -7.09
N LEU A 47 7.08 9.03 -7.14
CA LEU A 47 6.38 9.59 -8.30
C LEU A 47 6.70 11.07 -8.48
N ASN A 48 6.77 11.83 -7.39
CA ASN A 48 7.14 13.25 -7.39
C ASN A 48 8.59 13.44 -7.85
N ALA A 49 9.51 12.55 -7.48
CA ALA A 49 10.88 12.55 -8.02
C ALA A 49 10.92 12.27 -9.53
N GLY A 50 9.91 11.58 -10.08
CA GLY A 50 9.71 11.37 -11.51
C GLY A 50 8.98 12.52 -12.24
N GLY A 51 8.50 13.53 -11.50
CA GLY A 51 7.81 14.72 -12.05
C GLY A 51 6.32 14.83 -11.72
N ALA A 52 5.75 13.90 -10.93
CA ALA A 52 4.36 14.01 -10.47
C ALA A 52 4.19 15.12 -9.42
N GLN A 53 2.94 15.40 -9.03
CA GLN A 53 2.60 16.45 -8.05
C GLN A 53 1.63 15.96 -6.98
N TYR A 54 1.88 14.78 -6.42
CA TYR A 54 1.09 14.25 -5.31
C TYR A 54 1.32 15.06 -4.04
N ARG A 55 0.22 15.43 -3.37
CA ARG A 55 0.23 16.13 -2.08
C ARG A 55 -0.79 15.50 -1.16
N LEU A 56 -0.30 14.71 -0.21
CA LEU A 56 -1.16 14.04 0.76
C LEU A 56 -1.41 14.97 1.95
N THR A 57 -2.66 15.12 2.33
CA THR A 57 -3.12 15.93 3.47
C THR A 57 -3.72 15.09 4.58
N THR A 58 -4.04 13.83 4.30
CA THR A 58 -4.63 12.88 5.23
C THR A 58 -3.58 11.98 5.89
N ASP A 59 -3.95 11.46 7.06
CA ASP A 59 -3.13 10.56 7.87
C ASP A 59 -3.73 9.16 7.98
N GLY A 60 -2.90 8.20 8.39
CA GLY A 60 -3.29 6.81 8.56
C GLY A 60 -3.89 6.21 7.28
N LEU A 61 -4.86 5.31 7.44
CA LEU A 61 -5.45 4.57 6.31
C LEU A 61 -6.23 5.47 5.33
N ALA A 62 -6.68 6.65 5.76
CA ALA A 62 -7.36 7.61 4.89
C ALA A 62 -6.46 8.07 3.73
N ARG A 63 -5.15 8.04 3.93
CA ARG A 63 -4.13 8.37 2.93
C ARG A 63 -4.20 7.52 1.67
N LEU A 64 -4.59 6.26 1.79
CA LEU A 64 -4.75 5.40 0.61
C LEU A 64 -5.88 5.90 -0.29
N ALA A 65 -7.00 6.32 0.30
CA ALA A 65 -8.15 6.84 -0.46
C ALA A 65 -7.83 8.19 -1.10
N GLU A 66 -7.13 9.09 -0.40
CA GLU A 66 -6.67 10.35 -0.98
C GLU A 66 -5.69 10.12 -2.14
N PHE A 67 -4.76 9.19 -1.98
CA PHE A 67 -3.84 8.81 -3.05
C PHE A 67 -4.58 8.29 -4.28
N GLU A 68 -5.54 7.36 -4.11
CA GLU A 68 -6.33 6.82 -5.22
C GLU A 68 -7.09 7.92 -5.97
N GLN A 69 -7.70 8.86 -5.24
CA GLN A 69 -8.39 10.01 -5.87
C GLN A 69 -7.45 10.87 -6.71
N GLN A 70 -6.24 11.16 -6.22
CA GLN A 70 -5.24 11.91 -6.99
C GLN A 70 -4.71 11.10 -8.17
N TYR A 71 -4.51 9.79 -7.99
CA TYR A 71 -4.06 8.88 -9.04
C TYR A 71 -5.06 8.81 -10.19
N MET A 72 -6.36 8.68 -9.89
CA MET A 72 -7.43 8.66 -10.90
C MET A 72 -7.54 9.95 -11.70
N GLN A 73 -7.20 11.11 -11.10
CA GLN A 73 -7.18 12.40 -11.81
C GLN A 73 -6.02 12.51 -12.80
N HIS A 74 -4.92 11.78 -12.57
CA HIS A 74 -3.68 11.86 -13.32
C HIS A 74 -3.19 10.49 -13.80
N GLU A 75 -4.10 9.57 -14.08
CA GLU A 75 -3.79 8.14 -14.27
C GLU A 75 -2.76 7.93 -15.39
N SER A 76 -3.08 8.39 -16.61
CA SER A 76 -2.21 8.23 -17.77
C SER A 76 -0.84 8.91 -17.61
N GLU A 77 -0.81 10.05 -16.91
CA GLU A 77 0.42 10.78 -16.62
C GLU A 77 1.28 9.99 -15.63
N THR A 78 0.66 9.48 -14.56
CA THR A 78 1.33 8.70 -13.52
C THR A 78 1.87 7.40 -14.09
N GLU A 79 1.12 6.71 -14.94
CA GLU A 79 1.63 5.54 -15.64
C GLU A 79 2.85 5.85 -16.51
N ALA A 80 2.83 6.97 -17.24
CA ALA A 80 3.96 7.39 -18.06
C ALA A 80 5.20 7.70 -17.21
N ILE A 81 5.01 8.30 -16.03
CA ILE A 81 6.06 8.53 -15.04
C ILE A 81 6.61 7.20 -14.51
N MET A 82 5.75 6.27 -14.11
CA MET A 82 6.17 4.95 -13.65
C MET A 82 6.98 4.22 -14.72
N ARG A 83 6.52 4.20 -15.97
CA ARG A 83 7.26 3.62 -17.10
C ARG A 83 8.65 4.24 -17.26
N ARG A 84 8.73 5.58 -17.25
CA ARG A 84 10.00 6.32 -17.36
C ARG A 84 10.95 5.99 -16.21
N ILE A 85 10.46 5.93 -14.98
CA ILE A 85 11.28 5.58 -13.80
C ILE A 85 11.85 4.17 -13.95
N LEU A 86 11.06 3.21 -14.42
CA LEU A 86 11.49 1.81 -14.58
C LEU A 86 12.55 1.64 -15.69
N GLU A 87 12.47 2.46 -16.74
CA GLU A 87 13.43 2.49 -17.83
C GLU A 87 14.74 3.22 -17.46
N ASP A 88 14.68 4.18 -16.53
CA ASP A 88 15.83 4.94 -16.08
C ASP A 88 16.75 4.13 -15.14
N LYS A 89 17.93 3.81 -15.64
CA LYS A 89 18.96 3.04 -14.90
C LYS A 89 19.84 3.88 -13.98
N LYS A 90 19.78 5.21 -14.08
CA LYS A 90 20.73 6.14 -13.44
C LYS A 90 20.06 7.10 -12.46
N SER A 91 18.74 7.18 -12.42
CA SER A 91 18.04 8.01 -11.43
C SER A 91 18.20 7.46 -10.02
N PHE A 92 18.56 8.35 -9.10
CA PHE A 92 18.68 8.08 -7.68
C PHE A 92 17.86 9.09 -6.88
N MET A 93 17.31 8.62 -5.77
CA MET A 93 16.64 9.43 -4.76
C MET A 93 17.47 9.43 -3.47
N ARG A 94 17.43 10.55 -2.74
CA ARG A 94 18.01 10.65 -1.39
C ARG A 94 16.95 10.23 -0.39
N THR A 95 17.27 9.24 0.43
CA THR A 95 16.51 8.81 1.60
C THR A 95 17.32 9.14 2.86
N PRO A 96 16.72 9.10 4.07
CA PRO A 96 17.46 9.26 5.32
C PRO A 96 18.64 8.28 5.47
N GLU A 97 18.52 7.08 4.88
CA GLU A 97 19.52 6.00 4.94
C GLU A 97 20.59 6.09 3.85
N GLY A 98 20.42 6.96 2.85
CA GLY A 98 21.41 7.16 1.79
C GLY A 98 20.81 7.40 0.41
N ARG A 99 21.57 7.07 -0.65
CA ARG A 99 21.12 7.18 -2.04
C ARG A 99 20.65 5.82 -2.53
N VAL A 100 19.43 5.76 -3.04
CA VAL A 100 18.83 4.53 -3.57
C VAL A 100 18.37 4.77 -5.00
N LEU A 101 18.45 3.75 -5.84
CA LEU A 101 17.94 3.80 -7.21
C LEU A 101 16.42 4.03 -7.19
N THR A 102 15.94 5.04 -7.91
CA THR A 102 14.52 5.40 -7.95
C THR A 102 13.66 4.26 -8.51
N LYS A 103 14.18 3.52 -9.51
CA LYS A 103 13.51 2.33 -10.06
C LYS A 103 13.32 1.22 -9.04
N GLU A 104 14.33 0.95 -8.20
CA GLU A 104 14.24 -0.07 -7.14
C GLU A 104 13.26 0.41 -6.08
N MET A 105 13.21 1.74 -5.88
CA MET A 105 12.23 2.30 -5.00
C MET A 105 10.81 2.06 -5.55
N LEU A 106 10.55 2.32 -6.82
CA LEU A 106 9.25 2.05 -7.42
C LEU A 106 8.88 0.55 -7.37
N ILE A 107 9.78 -0.35 -7.79
CA ILE A 107 9.50 -1.79 -7.86
C ILE A 107 9.05 -2.36 -6.51
N ARG A 108 9.78 -2.07 -5.44
CA ARG A 108 9.44 -2.57 -4.09
C ARG A 108 8.05 -2.13 -3.63
N ARG A 109 7.59 -0.93 -4.04
CA ARG A 109 6.26 -0.41 -3.73
C ARG A 109 5.21 -1.17 -4.52
N LEU A 110 5.40 -1.34 -5.82
CA LEU A 110 4.48 -2.12 -6.66
C LEU A 110 4.33 -3.57 -6.14
N GLU A 111 5.44 -4.18 -5.72
CA GLU A 111 5.44 -5.49 -5.08
C GLU A 111 4.69 -5.49 -3.75
N TYR A 112 4.92 -4.49 -2.89
CA TYR A 112 4.20 -4.33 -1.63
C TYR A 112 2.68 -4.23 -1.82
N PHE A 113 2.21 -3.43 -2.77
CA PHE A 113 0.77 -3.30 -3.04
C PHE A 113 0.17 -4.59 -3.60
N ASN A 114 0.89 -5.30 -4.47
CA ASN A 114 0.47 -6.62 -4.95
C ASN A 114 0.34 -7.63 -3.81
N GLU A 115 1.32 -7.70 -2.91
CA GLU A 115 1.26 -8.62 -1.78
C GLU A 115 0.19 -8.21 -0.75
N THR A 116 0.03 -6.91 -0.52
CA THR A 116 -1.01 -6.39 0.37
C THR A 116 -2.41 -6.73 -0.16
N ALA A 117 -2.64 -6.59 -1.47
CA ALA A 117 -3.90 -6.99 -2.09
C ALA A 117 -4.19 -8.49 -1.93
N ARG A 118 -3.17 -9.34 -2.06
CA ARG A 118 -3.31 -10.79 -1.80
C ARG A 118 -3.62 -11.08 -0.34
N LEU A 119 -2.86 -10.49 0.58
CA LEU A 119 -3.05 -10.67 2.03
C LEU A 119 -4.46 -10.24 2.45
N VAL A 120 -4.91 -9.08 2.00
CA VAL A 120 -6.24 -8.55 2.27
C VAL A 120 -7.33 -9.50 1.76
N ASN A 121 -7.18 -10.08 0.57
CA ASN A 121 -8.13 -11.09 0.05
C ASN A 121 -8.18 -12.35 0.92
N VAL A 122 -7.04 -12.82 1.42
CA VAL A 122 -6.99 -13.93 2.38
C VAL A 122 -7.74 -13.57 3.67
N MET A 123 -7.47 -12.38 4.22
CA MET A 123 -8.15 -11.93 5.44
C MET A 123 -9.67 -11.80 5.26
N ARG A 124 -10.13 -11.25 4.13
CA ARG A 124 -11.58 -11.20 3.79
C ARG A 124 -12.19 -12.59 3.75
N THR A 125 -11.50 -13.54 3.13
CA THR A 125 -11.97 -14.93 3.03
C THR A 125 -12.07 -15.56 4.41
N GLN A 126 -11.05 -15.40 5.26
CA GLN A 126 -11.07 -15.89 6.64
C GLN A 126 -12.22 -15.29 7.46
N GLN A 127 -12.46 -13.99 7.31
CA GLN A 127 -13.57 -13.30 7.98
C GLN A 127 -14.94 -13.83 7.50
N ALA A 128 -15.11 -14.03 6.19
CA ALA A 128 -16.34 -14.57 5.62
C ALA A 128 -16.62 -16.01 6.07
N LEU A 129 -15.56 -16.81 6.31
CA LEU A 129 -15.66 -18.16 6.86
C LEU A 129 -15.91 -18.19 8.39
N GLY A 130 -16.03 -17.03 9.04
CA GLY A 130 -16.22 -16.93 10.48
C GLY A 130 -14.99 -17.37 11.29
N SER A 131 -13.80 -17.33 10.68
CA SER A 131 -12.56 -17.73 11.35
C SER A 131 -12.37 -16.87 12.61
N PRO A 132 -11.96 -17.47 13.75
CA PRO A 132 -11.76 -16.73 14.98
C PRO A 132 -10.79 -15.57 14.75
N VAL A 133 -11.18 -14.41 15.27
CA VAL A 133 -10.34 -13.22 15.27
C VAL A 133 -9.03 -13.56 15.99
N GLN A 134 -7.90 -13.56 15.28
CA GLN A 134 -6.64 -14.16 15.76
C GLN A 134 -6.10 -13.53 17.06
N TYR A 135 -6.52 -12.30 17.41
CA TYR A 135 -6.15 -11.63 18.65
C TYR A 135 -7.09 -11.91 19.83
N LYS A 136 -8.27 -12.51 19.60
CA LYS A 136 -9.16 -12.97 20.69
C LYS A 136 -8.71 -14.34 21.16
N HIS A 137 -7.69 -14.37 22.02
CA HIS A 137 -7.31 -15.61 22.71
C HIS A 137 -8.33 -15.93 23.82
N PRO A 138 -9.00 -17.10 23.79
CA PRO A 138 -9.94 -17.50 24.84
C PRO A 138 -9.30 -17.52 26.25
N HIS A 139 -7.99 -17.77 26.31
CA HIS A 139 -7.24 -17.89 27.57
C HIS A 139 -6.88 -16.56 28.24
N LEU A 140 -7.05 -15.41 27.57
CA LEU A 140 -6.78 -14.09 28.15
C LEU A 140 -8.02 -13.43 28.78
N GLN A 141 -9.23 -13.91 28.49
CA GLN A 141 -10.46 -13.37 29.08
C GLN A 141 -10.68 -13.77 30.55
N GLY A 142 -10.00 -14.82 31.02
CA GLY A 142 -10.14 -15.35 32.39
C GLY A 142 -9.24 -14.70 33.45
N LEU A 143 -8.29 -13.83 33.07
CA LEU A 143 -7.33 -13.22 34.01
C LEU A 143 -7.78 -11.87 34.56
N ALA A 144 -8.95 -11.37 34.15
CA ALA A 144 -9.45 -10.05 34.53
C ALA A 144 -10.63 -10.10 35.52
N VAL A 145 -10.60 -10.94 36.55
CA VAL A 145 -11.32 -10.65 37.82
C VAL A 145 -10.60 -11.31 38.99
N LYS A 146 -9.95 -10.49 39.82
CA LYS A 146 -9.97 -10.57 41.30
C LYS A 146 -9.32 -9.30 41.85
N LYS A 147 -10.15 -8.29 42.11
CA LYS A 147 -9.96 -7.34 43.21
C LYS A 147 -11.09 -7.57 44.19
#